data_AF-A0A1C5XUF2-F1
#
_entry.id   AF-A0A1C5XUF2-F1
#
_cell.length_a   1.000
_cell.length_b   1.000
_cell.length_c   1.000
_cell.angle_alpha   90.00
_cell.angle_beta   90.00
_cell.angle_gamma   90.00
#
_symmetry.space_group_name_H-M   'P 1'
#
loop_
_entity.id
_entity.type
_entity.pdbx_description
1 polymer ?
#
loop_
_entity_poly.entity_id
_entity_poly.type
_entity_poly.pdbx_seq_one_letter_code
_entity_poly.pdbx_strand_id
1 'polypeptide(L)'
;MNNTALGAENKKEQIINFISEAHEKFYYEKLKEVRYQDVYHKALCYCLGISDDTRRNINSIYDFKTGCVKTECLHEGWQTSGSMKVVRMALNLYCNGTPMRKKNMEL
;
A
#
# COMPACT_ATOMS: atom_id res chain seq x y z
N MET A 1 21.38 -42.59 18.47
CA MET A 1 21.36 -41.14 18.74
C MET A 1 20.85 -40.47 17.49
N ASN A 2 19.58 -40.06 17.49
CA ASN A 2 18.94 -39.44 16.34
C ASN A 2 18.84 -37.94 16.65
N ASN A 3 19.82 -37.18 16.20
CA ASN A 3 19.86 -35.73 16.38
C ASN A 3 19.02 -35.08 15.28
N THR A 4 17.70 -35.16 15.39
CA THR A 4 16.82 -34.30 14.60
C THR A 4 16.81 -32.94 15.28
N ALA A 5 17.42 -31.95 14.62
CA ALA A 5 17.46 -30.57 15.10
C ALA A 5 16.04 -30.03 15.33
N LEU A 6 15.76 -29.63 16.57
CA LEU A 6 14.58 -28.90 17.04
C LEU A 6 14.54 -27.45 16.47
N GLY A 7 14.76 -27.30 15.17
CA GLY A 7 14.96 -26.02 14.49
C GLY A 7 14.00 -25.76 13.34
N ALA A 8 12.90 -26.50 13.23
CA ALA A 8 11.75 -26.05 12.45
C ALA A 8 11.04 -24.95 13.27
N GLU A 9 11.68 -23.79 13.35
CA GLU A 9 11.15 -22.64 14.07
C GLU A 9 9.77 -22.29 13.52
N ASN A 10 8.80 -22.40 14.42
CA ASN A 10 7.44 -21.90 14.30
C ASN A 10 7.34 -20.70 13.34
N LYS A 11 6.78 -20.92 12.14
CA LYS A 11 6.16 -19.82 11.38
C LYS A 11 5.05 -19.28 12.29
N LYS A 12 5.36 -18.30 13.14
CA LYS A 12 4.33 -17.42 13.70
C LYS A 12 3.64 -16.84 12.48
N GLU A 13 2.44 -17.32 12.18
CA GLU A 13 1.54 -16.61 11.28
C GLU A 13 1.46 -15.19 11.84
N GLN A 14 2.11 -14.25 11.15
CA GLN A 14 2.02 -12.85 11.52
C GLN A 14 0.57 -12.47 11.26
N ILE A 15 -0.19 -12.34 12.35
CA ILE A 15 -1.56 -11.85 12.28
C ILE A 15 -1.46 -10.38 11.87
N ILE A 16 -1.89 -10.10 10.64
CA ILE A 16 -2.01 -8.73 10.15
C ILE A 16 -3.25 -8.13 10.81
N ASN A 17 -3.08 -7.01 11.51
CA ASN A 17 -4.20 -6.29 12.11
C ASN A 17 -4.79 -5.32 11.09
N PHE A 18 -6.12 -5.30 10.97
CA PHE A 18 -6.83 -4.35 10.12
C PHE A 18 -7.69 -3.44 11.00
N ILE A 19 -7.84 -2.17 10.61
CA ILE A 19 -8.64 -1.23 11.40
C ILE A 19 -10.15 -1.50 11.25
N SER A 20 -10.54 -2.23 10.21
CA SER A 20 -11.92 -2.55 9.86
C SER A 20 -11.96 -3.68 8.83
N GLU A 21 -13.11 -4.34 8.70
CA GLU A 21 -13.36 -5.34 7.65
C GLU A 21 -13.20 -4.75 6.24
N ALA A 22 -13.57 -3.47 6.05
CA ALA A 22 -13.41 -2.77 4.78
C ALA A 22 -11.93 -2.62 4.39
N HIS A 23 -11.05 -2.40 5.38
CA HIS A 23 -9.60 -2.36 5.17
C HIS A 23 -9.06 -3.73 4.77
N GLU A 24 -9.45 -4.78 5.49
CA GLU A 24 -9.04 -6.16 5.20
C GLU A 24 -9.48 -6.62 3.81
N LYS A 25 -10.77 -6.44 3.50
CA LYS A 25 -11.33 -6.81 2.20
C LYS A 25 -10.61 -6.09 1.06
N PHE A 26 -10.42 -4.78 1.19
CA PHE A 26 -9.70 -3.99 0.20
C PHE A 26 -8.28 -4.50 -0.01
N TYR A 27 -7.55 -4.81 1.07
CA TYR A 27 -6.18 -5.29 1.01
C TYR A 27 -6.07 -6.56 0.17
N TYR A 28 -6.89 -7.58 0.46
CA TYR A 28 -6.84 -8.84 -0.26
C TYR A 28 -7.38 -8.76 -1.69
N GLU A 29 -8.34 -7.86 -1.95
CA GLU A 29 -8.83 -7.61 -3.32
C GLU A 29 -7.72 -6.97 -4.17
N LYS A 30 -7.09 -5.89 -3.70
CA LYS A 30 -6.05 -5.19 -4.47
C LYS A 30 -4.75 -5.96 -4.60
N LEU A 31 -4.43 -6.84 -3.65
CA LEU A 31 -3.27 -7.72 -3.77
C LEU A 31 -3.39 -8.74 -4.92
N LYS A 32 -4.60 -9.01 -5.43
CA LYS A 32 -4.81 -9.83 -6.63
C LYS A 32 -4.60 -9.05 -7.93
N GLU A 33 -4.69 -7.73 -7.88
CA GLU A 33 -4.56 -6.82 -9.04
C GLU A 33 -3.13 -6.34 -9.26
N VAL A 34 -2.28 -6.37 -8.23
CA VAL A 34 -0.87 -5.95 -8.36
C VAL A 34 -0.04 -6.94 -9.19
N ARG A 35 0.94 -6.40 -9.92
CA ARG A 35 1.85 -7.19 -10.78
C ARG A 35 2.79 -8.11 -9.99
N TYR A 36 3.14 -7.72 -8.77
CA TYR A 36 4.02 -8.48 -7.88
C TYR A 36 3.44 -8.47 -6.46
N GLN A 37 3.53 -9.60 -5.76
CA GLN A 37 3.13 -9.72 -4.35
C GLN A 37 4.34 -9.60 -3.40
N ASP A 38 5.26 -8.70 -3.74
CA ASP A 38 6.41 -8.37 -2.91
C ASP A 38 6.03 -7.50 -1.70
N VAL A 39 7.02 -7.19 -0.86
CA VAL A 39 6.82 -6.40 0.36
C VAL A 39 6.34 -4.97 0.07
N TYR A 40 6.69 -4.39 -1.08
CA TYR A 40 6.34 -3.02 -1.44
C TYR A 40 4.88 -2.91 -1.87
N HIS A 41 4.41 -3.85 -2.69
CA HIS A 41 3.01 -3.89 -3.12
C HIS A 41 2.08 -4.26 -1.95
N LYS A 42 2.52 -5.15 -1.06
CA LYS A 42 1.80 -5.44 0.19
C LYS A 42 1.68 -4.19 1.05
N ALA A 43 2.78 -3.47 1.29
CA ALA A 43 2.76 -2.24 2.05
C ALA A 43 1.88 -1.16 1.40
N LEU A 44 1.94 -1.01 0.07
CA LEU A 44 1.10 -0.09 -0.69
C LEU A 44 -0.39 -0.37 -0.50
N CYS A 45 -0.83 -1.61 -0.80
CA CYS A 45 -2.23 -2.01 -0.65
C CYS A 45 -2.71 -1.88 0.79
N TYR A 46 -1.88 -2.25 1.76
CA TYR A 46 -2.22 -2.16 3.17
C TYR A 46 -2.42 -0.69 3.58
N CYS A 47 -1.49 0.21 3.25
CA CYS A 47 -1.59 1.61 3.63
C CYS A 47 -2.78 2.30 2.96
N LEU A 48 -2.98 2.11 1.66
CA LEU A 48 -4.11 2.71 0.93
C LEU A 48 -5.46 2.14 1.37
N GLY A 49 -5.48 0.96 2.00
CA GLY A 49 -6.70 0.40 2.58
C GLY A 49 -7.14 1.05 3.89
N ILE A 50 -6.29 1.85 4.56
CA ILE A 50 -6.59 2.46 5.86
C ILE A 50 -7.68 3.53 5.74
N SER A 51 -7.61 4.40 4.73
CA SER A 51 -8.54 5.53 4.58
C SER A 51 -9.67 5.19 3.62
N ASP A 52 -10.89 5.59 3.97
CA ASP A 52 -12.04 5.42 3.07
C ASP A 52 -11.87 6.20 1.76
N ASP A 53 -11.35 7.43 1.86
CA ASP A 53 -11.06 8.30 0.72
C ASP A 53 -10.09 7.61 -0.25
N THR A 54 -9.02 6.98 0.26
CA THR A 54 -8.03 6.31 -0.59
C THR A 54 -8.55 5.03 -1.21
N ARG A 55 -9.45 4.30 -0.53
CA ARG A 55 -10.13 3.13 -1.11
C ARG A 55 -11.04 3.52 -2.27
N ARG A 56 -11.85 4.57 -2.10
CA ARG A 56 -12.77 5.06 -3.14
C ARG A 56 -12.05 5.60 -4.36
N ASN A 57 -10.89 6.23 -4.16
CA ASN A 57 -10.13 6.92 -5.21
C ASN A 57 -8.86 6.15 -5.64
N ILE A 58 -8.81 4.85 -5.41
CA ILE A 58 -7.59 4.05 -5.62
C ILE A 58 -7.04 4.16 -7.05
N ASN A 59 -7.92 4.23 -8.05
CA ASN A 59 -7.52 4.35 -9.46
C ASN A 59 -6.96 5.73 -9.81
N SER A 60 -7.23 6.75 -8.99
CA SER A 60 -6.57 8.07 -9.08
C SER A 60 -5.17 8.02 -8.47
N ILE A 61 -4.88 7.11 -7.54
CA ILE A 61 -3.61 7.05 -6.81
C ILE A 61 -2.60 6.13 -7.50
N TYR A 62 -3.05 4.96 -7.95
CA TYR A 62 -2.19 3.91 -8.47
C TYR A 62 -2.83 3.18 -9.65
N ASP A 63 -2.06 2.97 -10.71
CA ASP A 63 -2.44 2.14 -11.84
C ASP A 63 -1.92 0.72 -11.63
N PHE A 64 -2.83 -0.21 -11.29
CA PHE A 64 -2.47 -1.62 -11.08
C PHE A 64 -1.98 -2.33 -12.35
N LYS A 65 -2.42 -1.87 -13.54
CA LYS A 65 -2.01 -2.46 -14.82
C LYS A 65 -0.58 -2.08 -15.16
N THR A 66 -0.22 -0.81 -15.02
CA THR A 66 1.13 -0.33 -15.37
C THR A 66 2.11 -0.41 -14.21
N GLY A 67 1.62 -0.40 -12.97
CA GLY A 67 2.42 -0.27 -11.76
C GLY A 67 2.88 1.17 -11.50
N CYS A 68 2.24 2.15 -12.13
CA CYS A 68 2.62 3.55 -12.01
C CYS A 68 1.80 4.27 -10.93
N VAL A 69 2.50 5.08 -10.14
CA VAL A 69 1.88 6.03 -9.21
C VAL A 69 1.41 7.26 -9.99
N LYS A 70 0.23 7.77 -9.62
CA LYS A 70 -0.37 8.98 -10.19
C LYS A 70 -0.30 10.10 -9.16
N THR A 71 0.70 10.97 -9.30
CA THR A 71 0.97 12.07 -8.34
C THR A 71 -0.11 13.14 -8.33
N GLU A 72 -0.88 13.22 -9.41
CA GLU A 72 -1.96 14.18 -9.61
C GLU A 72 -3.04 14.04 -8.54
N CYS A 73 -3.19 12.84 -7.95
CA CYS A 73 -4.13 12.59 -6.86
C CYS A 73 -3.96 13.50 -5.65
N LEU A 74 -2.76 14.06 -5.42
CA LEU A 74 -2.49 14.99 -4.31
C LEU A 74 -3.16 16.35 -4.47
N HIS A 75 -3.66 16.65 -5.68
CA HIS A 75 -4.33 17.90 -6.03
C HIS A 75 -5.81 17.71 -6.34
N GLU A 76 -6.32 16.48 -6.27
CA GLU A 76 -7.72 16.18 -6.53
C GLU A 76 -8.62 16.62 -5.36
N GLY A 77 -9.82 17.12 -5.68
CA GLY A 77 -10.72 17.74 -4.70
C GLY A 77 -11.31 16.80 -3.64
N TRP A 78 -11.09 15.49 -3.74
CA TRP A 78 -11.51 14.52 -2.73
C TRP A 78 -10.54 14.42 -1.54
N GLN A 79 -9.33 14.99 -1.67
CA GLN A 79 -8.29 14.86 -0.64
C GLN A 79 -8.69 15.59 0.66
N THR A 80 -8.61 14.85 1.75
CA THR A 80 -8.58 15.35 3.13
C THR A 80 -7.15 15.37 3.68
N SER A 81 -6.91 16.13 4.76
CA SER A 81 -5.60 16.12 5.42
C SER A 81 -5.16 14.71 5.90
N GLY A 82 -6.12 13.85 6.25
CA GLY A 82 -5.89 12.45 6.60
C GLY A 82 -5.50 11.59 5.40
N SER A 83 -6.30 11.62 4.34
CA SER A 83 -6.01 10.86 3.12
C SER A 83 -4.67 11.25 2.48
N MET A 84 -4.31 12.53 2.51
CA MET A 84 -3.04 13.00 1.97
C MET A 84 -1.82 12.46 2.74
N LYS A 85 -1.95 12.24 4.06
CA LYS A 85 -0.90 11.57 4.87
C LYS A 85 -0.81 10.09 4.51
N VAL A 86 -1.94 9.41 4.33
CA VAL A 86 -1.99 7.99 3.95
C VAL A 86 -1.36 7.77 2.57
N VAL A 87 -1.72 8.59 1.57
CA VAL A 87 -1.13 8.54 0.23
C VAL A 87 0.38 8.72 0.31
N ARG A 88 0.88 9.77 0.99
CA ARG A 88 2.32 10.01 1.12
C ARG A 88 3.04 8.85 1.80
N MET A 89 2.48 8.28 2.85
CA MET A 89 3.06 7.11 3.53
C MET A 89 3.15 5.89 2.60
N ALA A 90 2.04 5.58 1.90
CA ALA A 90 1.97 4.44 1.00
C ALA A 90 2.98 4.56 -0.16
N LEU A 91 3.08 5.74 -0.76
CA LEU A 91 3.99 6.01 -1.88
C LEU A 91 5.45 6.03 -1.43
N ASN A 92 5.76 6.58 -0.26
CA ASN A 92 7.12 6.55 0.28
C ASN A 92 7.60 5.11 0.52
N LEU A 93 6.75 4.25 1.07
CA LEU A 93 7.07 2.84 1.28
C LEU A 93 7.23 2.12 -0.06
N TYR A 94 6.33 2.36 -1.00
CA TYR A 94 6.38 1.73 -2.33
C TYR A 94 7.61 2.11 -3.14
N CYS A 95 8.01 3.38 -3.10
CA CYS A 95 9.19 3.91 -3.81
C CYS A 95 10.51 3.74 -3.04
N ASN A 96 10.53 2.94 -1.98
CA ASN A 96 11.69 2.69 -1.13
C ASN A 96 12.37 3.98 -0.63
N GLY A 97 11.57 4.98 -0.23
CA GLY A 97 12.06 6.26 0.27
C GLY A 97 12.65 7.19 -0.80
N THR A 98 12.65 6.80 -2.08
CA THR A 98 13.05 7.69 -3.16
C THR A 98 12.04 8.83 -3.22
N PRO A 99 12.44 10.09 -2.99
CA PRO A 99 11.51 11.20 -3.05
C PRO A 99 10.89 11.23 -4.44
N MET A 100 9.56 11.21 -4.51
CA MET A 100 8.86 11.47 -5.76
C MET A 100 9.28 12.86 -6.21
N ARG A 101 10.04 12.94 -7.32
CA ARG A 101 10.47 14.24 -7.86
C ARG A 101 9.20 15.05 -8.11
N LYS A 102 9.11 16.24 -7.51
CA LYS A 102 8.13 17.24 -7.90
C LYS A 102 8.36 17.51 -9.39
N LYS A 103 7.53 16.97 -10.28
CA LYS A 103 7.44 17.52 -11.63
C LYS A 103 6.74 18.86 -11.48
N ASN A 104 7.53 19.93 -11.61
CA ASN A 104 7.18 21.30 -11.91
C ASN A 104 5.86 21.80 -11.30
N MET A 105 5.97 22.32 -10.08
CA MET A 105 5.03 23.29 -9.54
C MET A 105 5.43 24.67 -10.08
N GLU A 106 5.17 24.91 -11.37
CA GLU A 106 5.17 26.25 -11.97
C GLU A 106 3.78 26.48 -12.57
N LEU A 107 2.97 27.24 -11.84
CA LEU A 107 1.89 28.09 -12.33
C LEU A 107 2.02 29.43 -11.60
#